data_AF-A0A8T0PXP3-F1
#
_entry.id   AF-A0A8T0PXP3-F1
#
_cell.length_a   1.000
_cell.length_b   1.000
_cell.length_c   1.000
_cell.angle_alpha   90.00
_cell.angle_beta   90.00
_cell.angle_gamma   90.00
#
_symmetry.space_group_name_H-M   'P 1'
#
loop_
_entity.id
_entity.type
_entity.pdbx_description
1 polymer ?
#
loop_
_entity_poly.entity_id
_entity_poly.type
_entity_poly.pdbx_seq_one_letter_code
_entity_poly.pdbx_strand_id
1 'polypeptide(L)'
;MVVSSKKIARNSSQFWQGFQKAKDWYHFGRIIHVGDGRTVRFWSDVWVGDCSLKILFPRLFNICSDQLVSVSEVAARGWCPCFRRNLGELEAGDWSNLQAIIGCQSLSEQQDRVLWQFEPKGFYSVRSLYRFIVDPGCRD
;
A
#
# COMPACT_ATOMS: atom_id res chain seq x y z
N MET A 1 2.84 -11.91 18.60
CA MET A 1 1.61 -11.16 18.96
C MET A 1 0.80 -10.97 17.69
N VAL A 2 -0.38 -11.61 17.61
CA VAL A 2 -1.24 -11.57 16.42
C VAL A 2 -2.05 -10.28 16.45
N VAL A 3 -1.78 -9.34 15.55
CA VAL A 3 -2.64 -8.16 15.38
C VAL A 3 -3.88 -8.60 14.61
N SER A 4 -4.89 -9.02 15.36
CA SER A 4 -6.23 -9.34 14.86
C SER A 4 -6.86 -8.07 14.27
N SER A 5 -7.19 -8.09 12.98
CA SER A 5 -8.13 -7.12 12.39
C SER A 5 -9.48 -7.26 13.09
N LYS A 6 -9.74 -6.40 14.08
CA LYS A 6 -11.05 -6.32 14.74
C LYS A 6 -12.08 -5.84 13.72
N LYS A 7 -13.03 -6.70 13.36
CA LYS A 7 -14.28 -6.29 12.69
C LYS A 7 -14.93 -5.19 13.54
N ILE A 8 -15.31 -4.09 12.89
CA ILE A 8 -15.94 -2.94 13.54
C ILE A 8 -17.21 -3.41 14.25
N ALA A 9 -17.28 -3.17 15.56
CA ALA A 9 -18.46 -3.47 16.35
C ALA A 9 -19.65 -2.63 15.84
N ARG A 10 -20.85 -3.22 15.88
CA ARG A 10 -22.11 -2.69 15.32
C ARG A 10 -22.52 -1.30 15.87
N ASN A 11 -21.82 -0.78 16.88
CA ASN A 11 -22.03 0.51 17.56
C ASN A 11 -20.73 1.32 17.73
N SER A 12 -19.83 1.36 16.75
CA SER A 12 -18.70 2.32 16.79
C SER A 12 -19.22 3.76 16.67
N SER A 13 -18.68 4.69 17.46
CA SER A 13 -19.15 6.09 17.42
C SER A 13 -18.93 6.72 16.04
N GLN A 14 -19.77 7.68 15.67
CA GLN A 14 -19.65 8.38 14.38
C GLN A 14 -18.26 9.02 14.19
N PHE A 15 -17.62 9.46 15.29
CA PHE A 15 -16.24 9.94 15.30
C PHE A 15 -15.25 8.87 14.83
N TRP A 16 -15.30 7.66 15.41
CA TRP A 16 -14.39 6.57 15.03
C TRP A 16 -14.61 6.07 13.61
N GLN A 17 -15.87 6.04 13.16
CA GLN A 17 -16.19 5.72 11.76
C GLN A 17 -15.62 6.77 10.80
N GLY A 18 -15.76 8.06 11.14
CA GLY A 18 -15.19 9.17 10.36
C GLY A 18 -13.66 9.12 10.31
N PHE A 19 -13.01 8.87 11.44
CA PHE A 19 -11.56 8.71 11.52
C PHE A 19 -11.06 7.52 10.70
N GLN A 20 -11.75 6.38 10.77
CA GLN A 20 -11.39 5.19 9.98
C GLN A 20 -11.54 5.46 8.48
N LYS A 21 -12.64 6.08 8.04
CA LYS A 21 -12.81 6.50 6.64
C LYS A 21 -11.68 7.43 6.21
N ALA A 22 -11.33 8.44 7.02
CA ALA A 22 -10.24 9.35 6.71
C ALA A 22 -8.89 8.65 6.57
N LYS A 23 -8.63 7.63 7.41
CA LYS A 23 -7.44 6.79 7.33
C LYS A 23 -7.43 5.94 6.05
N ASP A 24 -8.55 5.35 5.67
CA ASP A 24 -8.66 4.55 4.45
C ASP A 24 -8.45 5.42 3.20
N TRP A 25 -9.03 6.62 3.18
CA TRP A 25 -8.79 7.62 2.13
C TRP A 25 -7.35 8.08 2.07
N TYR A 26 -6.71 8.26 3.23
CA TYR A 26 -5.30 8.58 3.28
C TYR A 26 -4.44 7.46 2.64
N HIS A 27 -4.75 6.20 2.93
CA HIS A 27 -4.04 5.10 2.30
C HIS A 27 -4.31 4.99 0.79
N PHE A 28 -5.48 5.41 0.32
CA PHE A 28 -5.82 5.40 -1.10
C PHE A 28 -5.13 6.52 -1.90
N GLY A 29 -4.95 7.70 -1.30
CA GLY A 29 -4.37 8.87 -1.99
C GLY A 29 -2.84 8.98 -2.01
N ARG A 30 -2.12 8.07 -1.30
CA ARG A 30 -0.65 8.14 -1.24
C ARG A 30 -0.03 7.41 -2.40
N ILE A 31 0.81 8.13 -3.12
CA ILE A 31 1.88 7.53 -3.92
C ILE A 31 3.17 7.77 -3.15
N ILE A 32 3.95 6.73 -2.92
CA ILE A 32 5.21 6.85 -2.18
C ILE A 32 6.37 6.70 -3.15
N HIS A 33 7.22 7.73 -3.23
CA HIS A 33 8.54 7.59 -3.82
C HIS A 33 9.44 6.86 -2.83
N VAL A 34 9.80 5.64 -3.18
CA VAL A 34 10.64 4.79 -2.34
C VAL A 34 12.06 5.31 -2.32
N GLY A 35 12.58 5.49 -1.10
CA GLY A 35 13.98 5.74 -0.83
C GLY A 35 14.62 4.47 -0.28
N ASP A 36 14.75 4.41 1.05
CA ASP A 36 15.27 3.26 1.80
C ASP A 36 14.25 2.13 1.98
N GLY A 37 12.97 2.39 1.68
CA GLY A 37 11.89 1.41 1.68
C GLY A 37 11.49 0.90 3.06
N ARG A 38 11.97 1.51 4.14
CA ARG A 38 11.74 1.02 5.51
C ARG A 38 10.35 1.32 6.02
N THR A 39 9.73 2.40 5.53
CA THR A 39 8.40 2.84 5.98
C THR A 39 7.29 2.46 4.99
N VAL A 40 7.66 1.95 3.81
CA VAL A 40 6.75 1.54 2.75
C VAL A 40 6.40 0.07 2.88
N ARG A 41 5.12 -0.26 2.89
CA ARG A 41 4.64 -1.64 2.88
C ARG A 41 4.62 -2.17 1.46
N PHE A 42 5.31 -3.28 1.22
CA PHE A 42 5.46 -3.89 -0.09
C PHE A 42 4.11 -4.13 -0.78
N TRP A 43 3.13 -4.72 -0.07
CA TRP A 43 1.86 -5.09 -0.68
C TRP A 43 0.81 -3.99 -0.71
N SER A 44 0.76 -3.17 0.33
CA SER A 44 -0.40 -2.31 0.59
C SER A 44 -0.26 -0.88 0.10
N ASP A 45 0.96 -0.41 -0.10
CA ASP A 45 1.22 0.95 -0.55
C ASP A 45 1.37 1.01 -2.06
N VAL A 46 1.03 2.17 -2.64
CA VAL A 46 1.32 2.49 -4.03
C VAL A 46 2.72 3.06 -4.08
N TRP A 47 3.69 2.22 -4.39
CA TRP A 47 5.11 2.59 -4.43
C TRP A 47 5.80 2.20 -5.73
N VAL A 48 5.11 1.43 -6.57
CA VAL A 48 5.49 1.07 -7.93
C VAL A 48 4.24 1.05 -8.81
N GLY A 49 4.32 1.65 -9.99
CA GLY A 49 3.16 1.86 -10.86
C GLY A 49 2.07 2.73 -10.20
N ASP A 50 0.82 2.51 -10.62
CA ASP A 50 -0.32 3.34 -10.23
C ASP A 50 -1.24 2.70 -9.17
N CYS A 51 -0.96 1.44 -8.79
CA CYS A 51 -1.83 0.66 -7.91
C CYS A 51 -1.02 -0.23 -6.97
N SER A 52 -1.55 -0.48 -5.77
CA SER A 52 -0.89 -1.34 -4.78
C SER A 52 -0.79 -2.78 -5.27
N LEU A 53 0.32 -3.45 -4.97
CA LEU A 53 0.59 -4.82 -5.43
C LEU A 53 -0.44 -5.84 -4.91
N LYS A 54 -1.08 -5.60 -3.75
CA LYS A 54 -2.16 -6.47 -3.26
C LYS A 54 -3.41 -6.49 -4.15
N ILE A 55 -3.68 -5.39 -4.86
CA ILE A 55 -4.82 -5.28 -5.78
C ILE A 55 -4.48 -5.97 -7.10
N LEU A 56 -3.25 -5.79 -7.59
CA LEU A 56 -2.78 -6.40 -8.82
C LEU A 56 -2.58 -7.92 -8.69
N PHE A 57 -2.05 -8.37 -7.54
CA PHE A 57 -1.69 -9.77 -7.29
C PHE A 57 -2.35 -10.33 -6.02
N PRO A 58 -3.69 -10.39 -5.95
CA PRO A 58 -4.40 -10.79 -4.74
C PRO A 58 -4.11 -12.24 -4.33
N ARG A 59 -3.83 -13.13 -5.30
CA ARG A 59 -3.46 -14.52 -5.02
C ARG A 59 -2.15 -14.62 -4.25
N LEU A 60 -1.10 -13.95 -4.74
CA LEU A 60 0.21 -13.88 -4.07
C LEU A 60 0.10 -13.23 -2.69
N PHE A 61 -0.65 -12.13 -2.59
CA PHE A 61 -0.88 -11.45 -1.31
C PHE A 61 -1.53 -12.38 -0.27
N ASN A 62 -2.54 -13.16 -0.68
CA ASN A 62 -3.26 -14.08 0.21
C ASN A 62 -2.37 -15.20 0.76
N ILE A 63 -1.35 -15.62 0.01
CA ILE A 63 -0.41 -16.67 0.43
C ILE A 63 0.88 -16.13 1.04
N CYS A 64 1.10 -14.81 1.03
CA CYS A 64 2.26 -14.19 1.65
C CYS A 64 2.25 -14.37 3.17
N SER A 65 3.39 -14.81 3.72
CA SER A 65 3.58 -15.04 5.15
C SER A 65 3.44 -13.76 5.96
N ASP A 66 4.01 -12.66 5.46
CA ASP A 66 3.92 -11.35 6.07
C ASP A 66 3.35 -10.33 5.07
N GLN A 67 2.08 -9.98 5.27
CA GLN A 67 1.36 -9.02 4.43
C GLN A 67 1.71 -7.56 4.73
N LEU A 68 2.40 -7.31 5.85
CA LEU A 68 2.82 -5.97 6.27
C LEU A 68 4.31 -5.71 6.04
N VAL A 69 5.02 -6.67 5.44
CA VAL A 69 6.45 -6.60 5.14
C VAL A 69 6.81 -5.30 4.42
N SER A 70 7.92 -4.70 4.82
CA SER A 70 8.41 -3.48 4.19
C SER A 70 9.08 -3.76 2.84
N VAL A 71 9.17 -2.74 1.99
CA VAL A 71 9.92 -2.84 0.72
C VAL A 71 11.39 -3.14 1.00
N SER A 72 11.99 -2.53 2.03
CA SER A 72 13.38 -2.75 2.42
C SER A 72 13.68 -4.21 2.77
N GLU A 73 12.77 -4.87 3.48
CA GLU A 73 12.94 -6.28 3.88
C GLU A 73 12.80 -7.23 2.69
N VAL A 74 11.90 -6.94 1.75
CA VAL A 74 11.75 -7.74 0.53
C VAL A 74 12.96 -7.55 -0.39
N ALA A 75 13.46 -6.33 -0.53
CA ALA A 75 14.67 -6.04 -1.29
C ALA A 75 15.90 -6.74 -0.71
N ALA A 76 16.06 -6.74 0.63
CA ALA A 76 17.13 -7.46 1.31
C ALA A 76 17.10 -8.98 1.07
N ARG A 77 15.94 -9.52 0.69
CA ARG A 77 15.75 -10.93 0.30
C ARG A 77 15.82 -11.15 -1.21
N GLY A 78 16.40 -10.21 -1.96
CA GLY A 78 16.49 -10.29 -3.42
C GLY A 78 15.15 -10.15 -4.11
N TRP A 79 14.31 -9.23 -3.62
CA TRP A 79 12.97 -8.97 -4.14
C TRP A 79 12.00 -10.16 -4.06
N CYS A 80 12.22 -11.04 -3.08
CA CYS A 80 11.44 -12.27 -2.89
C CYS A 80 10.65 -12.23 -1.56
N PRO A 81 9.33 -11.97 -1.59
CA PRO A 81 8.49 -12.06 -0.40
C PRO A 81 8.28 -13.52 0.00
N CYS A 82 8.18 -13.77 1.30
CA CYS A 82 7.98 -15.14 1.81
C CYS A 82 6.52 -15.58 1.62
N PHE A 83 6.32 -16.81 1.17
CA PHE A 83 5.00 -17.43 1.02
C PHE A 83 4.81 -18.58 2.02
N ARG A 84 3.57 -18.79 2.47
CA ARG A 84 3.18 -19.83 3.43
C ARG A 84 3.13 -21.23 2.82
N ARG A 85 3.14 -21.32 1.49
CA ARG A 85 3.10 -22.55 0.70
C ARG A 85 3.78 -22.32 -0.66
N ASN A 86 4.02 -23.41 -1.39
CA ASN A 86 4.49 -23.35 -2.76
C ASN A 86 3.47 -22.68 -3.69
N LEU A 87 3.98 -22.02 -4.74
CA LEU A 87 3.16 -21.42 -5.79
C LEU A 87 2.54 -22.54 -6.65
N GLY A 88 1.25 -22.43 -6.93
CA GLY A 88 0.61 -23.21 -7.99
C GLY A 88 0.81 -22.54 -9.35
N GLU A 89 0.23 -23.12 -10.40
CA GLU A 89 0.39 -22.62 -11.78
C GLU A 89 -0.11 -21.19 -11.96
N LEU A 90 -1.27 -20.86 -11.37
CA LEU A 90 -1.84 -19.51 -11.43
C LEU A 90 -0.96 -18.50 -10.70
N GLU A 91 -0.46 -18.86 -9.51
CA GLU A 91 0.42 -17.97 -8.74
C GLU A 91 1.80 -17.83 -9.40
N ALA A 92 2.29 -18.84 -10.11
CA ALA A 92 3.55 -18.75 -10.86
C ALA A 92 3.48 -17.71 -12.00
N GLY A 93 2.34 -17.64 -12.70
CA GLY A 93 2.09 -16.58 -13.69
C GLY A 93 2.07 -15.19 -13.06
N ASP A 94 1.33 -15.02 -11.97
CA ASP A 94 1.31 -13.76 -11.20
C ASP A 94 2.71 -13.38 -10.71
N TRP A 95 3.49 -14.37 -10.25
CA TRP A 95 4.84 -14.15 -9.76
C TRP A 95 5.78 -13.64 -10.85
N SER A 96 5.70 -14.20 -12.05
CA SER A 96 6.49 -13.75 -13.20
C SER A 96 6.17 -12.29 -13.56
N ASN A 97 4.88 -11.94 -13.57
CA ASN A 97 4.45 -10.56 -13.81
C ASN A 97 4.90 -9.60 -12.70
N LEU A 98 4.83 -10.02 -11.44
CA LEU A 98 5.32 -9.24 -10.31
C LEU A 98 6.84 -9.00 -10.42
N GLN A 99 7.61 -10.03 -10.78
CA GLN A 99 9.05 -9.91 -10.99
C GLN A 99 9.40 -8.93 -12.11
N ALA A 100 8.62 -8.89 -13.19
CA ALA A 100 8.82 -7.92 -14.27
C ALA A 100 8.61 -6.47 -13.80
N ILE A 101 7.66 -6.24 -12.89
CA ILE A 101 7.39 -4.90 -12.32
C ILE A 101 8.49 -4.47 -11.35
N ILE A 102 8.93 -5.36 -10.46
CA ILE A 102 9.91 -5.04 -9.41
C ILE A 102 11.37 -5.13 -9.88
N GLY A 103 11.64 -5.85 -10.98
CA GLY A 103 13.00 -6.19 -11.41
C GLY A 103 13.88 -4.98 -11.75
N CYS A 104 13.28 -3.83 -12.06
CA CYS A 104 14.00 -2.59 -12.34
C CYS A 104 14.15 -1.67 -11.12
N GLN A 105 13.65 -2.08 -9.95
CA GLN A 105 13.65 -1.23 -8.76
C GLN A 105 14.98 -1.33 -8.02
N SER A 106 15.49 -0.18 -7.57
CA SER A 106 16.64 -0.07 -6.69
C SER A 106 16.33 0.87 -5.54
N LEU A 107 16.76 0.50 -4.34
CA LEU A 107 16.62 1.33 -3.16
C LEU A 107 17.78 2.32 -3.08
N SER A 108 17.52 3.49 -2.47
CA SER A 108 18.53 4.49 -2.16
C SER A 108 18.72 4.61 -0.65
N GLU A 109 19.74 5.36 -0.22
CA GLU A 109 19.95 5.66 1.21
C GLU A 109 19.05 6.79 1.74
N GLN A 110 18.24 7.41 0.88
CA GLN A 110 17.37 8.52 1.27
C GLN A 110 16.09 8.02 1.94
N GLN A 111 15.48 8.85 2.78
CA GLN A 111 14.20 8.52 3.39
C GLN A 111 13.06 8.49 2.35
N ASP A 112 12.11 7.57 2.54
CA ASP A 112 10.88 7.49 1.77
C ASP A 112 10.09 8.80 1.76
N ARG A 113 9.54 9.18 0.60
CA ARG A 113 8.77 10.43 0.44
C ARG A 113 7.34 10.14 0.02
N VAL A 114 6.38 10.67 0.79
CA VAL A 114 4.96 10.56 0.47
C VAL A 114 4.57 11.69 -0.47
N LEU A 115 4.10 11.35 -1.66
CA LEU A 115 3.40 12.24 -2.58
C LEU A 115 1.89 12.04 -2.48
N TRP A 116 1.18 13.14 -2.67
CA TRP A 116 -0.26 13.22 -2.53
C TRP A 116 -0.95 13.35 -3.88
N GLN A 117 -1.66 12.31 -4.30
CA GLN A 117 -2.25 12.20 -5.65
C GLN A 117 -3.37 13.23 -5.88
N PHE A 118 -3.95 13.79 -4.81
CA PHE A 118 -5.07 14.73 -4.87
C PHE A 118 -4.67 16.21 -4.91
N GLU A 119 -3.38 16.53 -4.84
CA GLU A 119 -2.87 17.90 -4.94
C GLU A 119 -1.91 17.99 -6.14
N PRO A 120 -2.10 18.95 -7.08
CA PRO A 120 -1.20 19.13 -8.22
C PRO A 120 0.27 19.37 -7.82
N LYS A 121 0.50 19.84 -6.58
CA LYS A 121 1.83 20.07 -6.02
C LYS A 121 2.37 18.88 -5.21
N GLY A 122 1.60 17.80 -5.05
CA GLY A 122 2.01 16.55 -4.40
C GLY A 122 2.18 16.62 -2.88
N PHE A 123 1.89 17.74 -2.22
CA PHE A 123 2.07 17.89 -0.77
C PHE A 123 0.85 17.45 0.04
N TYR A 124 1.12 16.72 1.13
CA TYR A 124 0.11 16.36 2.12
C TYR A 124 -0.37 17.57 2.93
N SER A 125 -1.69 17.77 3.03
CA SER A 125 -2.27 18.60 4.10
C SER A 125 -3.57 17.98 4.62
N VAL A 126 -3.83 18.15 5.92
CA VAL A 126 -5.11 17.74 6.54
C VAL A 126 -6.29 18.43 5.83
N ARG A 127 -6.08 19.65 5.34
CA ARG A 127 -7.07 20.44 4.58
C ARG A 127 -7.43 19.82 3.24
N SER A 128 -6.47 19.29 2.47
CA SER A 128 -6.77 18.65 1.18
C SER A 128 -7.49 17.31 1.36
N LEU A 129 -7.09 16.51 2.37
CA LEU A 129 -7.80 15.29 2.75
C LEU A 129 -9.26 15.59 3.14
N TYR A 130 -9.48 16.60 3.98
CA TYR A 130 -10.84 16.96 4.43
C TYR A 130 -11.71 17.45 3.26
N ARG A 131 -11.17 18.27 2.34
CA ARG A 131 -11.90 18.73 1.15
C ARG A 131 -12.38 17.54 0.30
N PHE A 132 -11.52 16.56 0.06
CA PHE A 132 -11.86 15.39 -0.75
C PHE A 132 -12.87 14.45 -0.06
N ILE A 133 -12.81 14.33 1.27
CA ILE A 133 -13.77 13.51 2.05
C ILE A 133 -15.16 14.15 2.06
N VAL A 134 -15.25 15.47 2.08
CA VAL A 134 -16.51 16.22 2.15
C VAL A 134 -17.11 16.48 0.77
N ASP A 135 -16.27 16.66 -0.26
CA ASP A 135 -16.69 16.90 -1.64
C ASP A 135 -15.73 16.18 -2.61
N PRO A 136 -16.05 14.94 -3.03
CA PRO A 136 -15.25 14.17 -3.99
C PRO A 136 -15.21 14.79 -5.39
N GLY A 137 -15.99 15.85 -5.65
CA GLY A 137 -15.96 16.64 -6.87
C GLY A 137 -17.34 17.08 -7.34
N CYS A 138 -17.76 18.28 -6.94
CA CYS A 138 -18.39 19.21 -7.87
C CYS A 138 -17.28 19.93 -8.65
N ARG A 139 -17.04 19.50 -9.90
CA ARG A 139 -16.39 20.34 -10.90
C ARG A 139 -17.50 21.10 -11.61
N ASP A 140 -17.49 22.43 -11.51
CA ASP A 140 -18.19 23.31 -12.46
C ASP A 140 -17.54 23.18 -13.86
#